data_AF-A0A3S3T3Q3-F1
#
_entry.id   AF-A0A3S3T3Q3-F1
#
_cell.length_a   1.000
_cell.length_b   1.000
_cell.length_c   1.000
_cell.angle_alpha   90.00
_cell.angle_beta   90.00
_cell.angle_gamma   90.00
#
_symmetry.space_group_name_H-M   'P 1'
#
loop_
_entity.id
_entity.type
_entity.pdbx_description
1 polymer ?
#
loop_
_entity_poly.entity_id
_entity_poly.type
_entity_poly.pdbx_seq_one_letter_code
_entity_poly.pdbx_strand_id
1 'polypeptide(L)'
;FYVSGSPQTYMHGHGTMQEIERQQDNAFARITEQVTKRAWQAQSVQVLPTIMHRAFNEMLTGRPGPVHVEVPMDVQVEAAEVSIHPLDKRLPIGVAYPDPSAIEAAVKLLLNAERPVIVAGGGAITANASNELTRLAERLGAAVSITWNGKGAISEDHELFIGAVGQTGTTCGNKITASADVVISVGCRFTDWSASSYAKGVSFSIPPGKLIHIDL
;
A
#
# COMPACT_ATOMS: atom_id res chain seq x y z
N PHE A 1 2.68 -9.75 8.85
CA PHE A 1 1.78 -10.62 9.63
C PHE A 1 2.34 -10.71 11.03
N TYR A 2 1.55 -10.41 12.06
CA TYR A 2 2.01 -10.47 13.44
C TYR A 2 1.05 -11.32 14.27
N VAL A 3 1.60 -12.26 15.03
CA VAL A 3 0.86 -13.11 15.97
C VAL A 3 1.38 -12.86 17.36
N SER A 4 0.49 -12.56 18.31
CA SER A 4 0.85 -12.41 19.72
C SER A 4 0.10 -13.42 20.59
N GLY A 5 0.67 -13.72 21.74
CA GLY A 5 -0.05 -14.36 22.84
C GLY A 5 -0.86 -13.34 23.65
N SER A 6 -1.82 -13.85 24.40
CA SER A 6 -2.53 -13.11 25.46
C SER A 6 -2.86 -14.07 26.62
N PRO A 7 -3.27 -13.54 27.78
CA PRO A 7 -3.74 -14.35 28.89
C PRO A 7 -4.82 -15.34 28.51
N GLN A 8 -4.97 -16.37 29.34
CA GLN A 8 -5.98 -17.40 29.13
C GLN A 8 -7.38 -16.78 29.13
N THR A 9 -8.24 -17.24 28.22
CA THR A 9 -9.61 -16.70 28.09
C THR A 9 -10.44 -16.85 29.37
N TYR A 10 -10.21 -17.91 30.15
CA TYR A 10 -10.90 -18.13 31.42
C TYR A 10 -10.37 -17.26 32.58
N MET A 11 -9.30 -16.50 32.37
CA MET A 11 -8.68 -15.64 33.39
C MET A 11 -8.92 -14.13 33.17
N HIS A 12 -9.82 -13.75 32.27
CA HIS A 12 -10.24 -12.35 32.12
C HIS A 12 -10.74 -11.78 33.48
N GLY A 13 -10.38 -10.53 33.78
CA GLY A 13 -10.69 -9.83 35.03
C GLY A 13 -9.82 -10.18 36.24
N HIS A 14 -8.77 -10.99 36.08
CA HIS A 14 -7.97 -11.50 37.22
C HIS A 14 -6.56 -10.88 37.36
N GLY A 15 -6.12 -9.94 36.52
CA GLY A 15 -4.77 -9.36 36.69
C GLY A 15 -3.64 -10.33 36.36
N THR A 16 -3.79 -11.17 35.33
CA THR A 16 -2.93 -12.37 35.17
C THR A 16 -1.54 -12.12 34.62
N MET A 17 -1.33 -11.03 33.89
CA MET A 17 -0.06 -10.68 33.27
C MET A 17 0.32 -9.23 33.57
N GLN A 18 1.41 -8.73 32.97
CA GLN A 18 1.84 -7.33 33.08
C GLN A 18 0.96 -6.37 32.23
N GLU A 19 -0.34 -6.67 32.12
CA GLU A 19 -1.26 -5.89 31.30
C GLU A 19 -1.72 -4.62 32.01
N ILE A 20 -2.04 -3.60 31.22
CA ILE A 20 -2.59 -2.35 31.75
C ILE A 20 -4.12 -2.48 31.75
N GLU A 21 -4.67 -3.04 32.83
CA GLU A 21 -6.10 -3.39 32.94
C GLU A 21 -7.03 -2.21 33.28
N ARG A 22 -6.61 -0.96 33.01
CA ARG A 22 -7.35 0.24 33.44
C ARG A 22 -8.68 0.46 32.72
N GLN A 23 -8.76 0.09 31.45
CA GLN A 23 -9.95 0.26 30.61
C GLN A 23 -10.51 -1.08 30.10
N GLN A 24 -9.66 -2.10 30.00
CA GLN A 24 -9.97 -3.44 29.53
C GLN A 24 -8.84 -4.36 29.99
N ASP A 25 -9.14 -5.63 30.23
CA ASP A 25 -8.17 -6.62 30.74
C ASP A 25 -6.93 -6.70 29.81
N ASN A 26 -7.13 -6.92 28.50
CA ASN A 26 -6.05 -6.88 27.51
C ASN A 26 -6.24 -5.74 26.50
N ALA A 27 -5.41 -4.69 26.59
CA ALA A 27 -5.44 -3.53 25.70
C ALA A 27 -4.68 -3.70 24.37
N PHE A 28 -3.93 -4.79 24.20
CA PHE A 28 -2.95 -4.92 23.13
C PHE A 28 -3.59 -4.95 21.73
N ALA A 29 -4.64 -5.75 21.53
CA ALA A 29 -5.37 -5.78 20.25
C ALA A 29 -5.82 -4.36 19.83
N ARG A 30 -6.40 -3.59 20.76
CA ARG A 30 -6.85 -2.21 20.50
C ARG A 30 -5.70 -1.25 20.12
N ILE A 31 -4.50 -1.45 20.68
CA ILE A 31 -3.31 -0.68 20.28
C ILE A 31 -2.93 -1.01 18.83
N THR A 32 -2.99 -2.29 18.46
CA THR A 32 -2.62 -2.72 17.10
C THR A 32 -3.64 -2.34 16.02
N GLU A 33 -4.91 -2.09 16.37
CA GLU A 33 -5.95 -1.68 15.41
C GLU A 33 -5.58 -0.42 14.63
N GLN A 34 -4.82 0.51 15.23
CA GLN A 34 -4.43 1.76 14.58
C GLN A 34 -3.31 1.59 13.54
N VAL A 35 -2.60 0.47 13.57
CA VAL A 35 -1.42 0.21 12.72
C VAL A 35 -1.55 -1.06 11.89
N THR A 36 -2.71 -1.71 11.90
CA THR A 36 -3.02 -2.90 11.11
C THR A 36 -4.30 -2.69 10.30
N LYS A 37 -4.45 -3.41 9.19
CA LYS A 37 -5.71 -3.43 8.43
C LYS A 37 -6.85 -3.98 9.30
N ARG A 38 -6.51 -4.94 10.16
CA ARG A 38 -7.42 -5.58 11.09
C ARG A 38 -6.65 -6.33 12.17
N ALA A 39 -7.22 -6.32 13.37
CA ALA A 39 -6.84 -7.16 14.50
C ALA A 39 -7.93 -8.21 14.76
N TRP A 40 -7.52 -9.44 15.07
CA TRP A 40 -8.41 -10.52 15.50
C TRP A 40 -7.93 -11.09 16.83
N GLN A 41 -8.87 -11.55 17.65
CA GLN A 41 -8.59 -12.36 18.83
C GLN A 41 -9.22 -13.73 18.64
N ALA A 42 -8.43 -14.79 18.71
CA ALA A 42 -8.93 -16.16 18.64
C ALA A 42 -9.52 -16.55 19.99
N GLN A 43 -10.79 -16.97 20.02
CA GLN A 43 -11.46 -17.38 21.26
C GLN A 43 -11.39 -18.89 21.52
N SER A 44 -11.01 -19.67 20.50
CA SER A 44 -10.87 -21.13 20.58
C SER A 44 -10.08 -21.67 19.40
N VAL A 45 -9.57 -22.89 19.49
CA VAL A 45 -8.80 -23.51 18.39
C VAL A 45 -9.64 -23.74 17.13
N GLN A 46 -10.95 -23.96 17.27
CA GLN A 46 -11.86 -24.29 16.16
C GLN A 46 -12.07 -23.11 15.20
N VAL A 47 -11.97 -21.87 15.68
CA VAL A 47 -12.12 -20.67 14.84
C VAL A 47 -10.81 -20.25 14.18
N LEU A 48 -9.67 -20.73 14.68
CA LEU A 48 -8.34 -20.31 14.24
C LEU A 48 -8.09 -20.51 12.74
N PRO A 49 -8.45 -21.65 12.10
CA PRO A 49 -8.28 -21.81 10.65
C PRO A 49 -9.02 -20.74 9.83
N THR A 50 -10.21 -20.34 10.27
CA THR A 50 -11.02 -19.31 9.60
C THR A 50 -10.41 -17.93 9.80
N ILE A 51 -9.95 -17.61 11.02
CA ILE A 51 -9.24 -16.35 11.31
C ILE A 51 -7.98 -16.25 10.46
N MET A 52 -7.18 -17.31 10.40
CA MET A 52 -5.94 -17.35 9.60
C MET A 52 -6.23 -17.17 8.11
N HIS A 53 -7.23 -17.87 7.57
CA HIS A 53 -7.63 -17.71 6.16
C HIS A 53 -8.05 -16.26 5.86
N ARG A 54 -8.87 -15.65 6.73
CA ARG A 54 -9.28 -14.24 6.59
C ARG A 54 -8.12 -13.26 6.77
N ALA A 55 -7.22 -13.51 7.71
CA ALA A 55 -6.05 -12.68 7.96
C ALA A 55 -5.17 -12.57 6.71
N PHE A 56 -4.89 -13.69 6.05
CA PHE A 56 -4.12 -13.68 4.79
C PHE A 56 -4.85 -12.99 3.64
N ASN A 57 -6.16 -13.20 3.50
CA ASN A 57 -6.94 -12.51 2.49
C ASN A 57 -6.93 -11.00 2.72
N GLU A 58 -7.13 -10.55 3.96
CA GLU A 58 -7.10 -9.13 4.33
C GLU A 58 -5.71 -8.52 4.11
N MET A 59 -4.63 -9.21 4.47
CA MET A 59 -3.26 -8.69 4.28
C MET A 59 -2.91 -8.39 2.82
N LEU A 60 -3.43 -9.19 1.89
CA LEU A 60 -3.00 -9.19 0.50
C LEU A 60 -3.98 -8.53 -0.46
N THR A 61 -5.25 -8.40 -0.07
CA THR A 61 -6.30 -7.84 -0.94
C THR A 61 -6.28 -6.32 -0.97
N GLY A 62 -6.55 -5.75 -2.15
CA GLY A 62 -6.54 -4.30 -2.39
C GLY A 62 -5.16 -3.73 -2.09
N ARG A 63 -5.09 -2.71 -1.24
CA ARG A 63 -3.81 -2.23 -0.70
C ARG A 63 -3.25 -3.22 0.34
N PRO A 64 -2.07 -3.83 0.11
CA PRO A 64 -1.48 -4.73 1.08
C PRO A 64 -1.12 -4.00 2.38
N GLY A 65 -1.23 -4.71 3.50
CA GLY A 65 -0.95 -4.13 4.80
C GLY A 65 -0.90 -5.18 5.91
N PRO A 66 -0.34 -4.82 7.07
CA PRO A 66 -0.19 -5.76 8.18
C PRO A 66 -1.55 -6.11 8.79
N VAL A 67 -1.62 -7.32 9.35
CA VAL A 67 -2.73 -7.83 10.16
C VAL A 67 -2.14 -8.36 11.45
N HIS A 68 -2.90 -8.21 12.54
CA HIS A 68 -2.62 -8.79 13.84
C HIS A 68 -3.62 -9.92 14.16
N VAL A 69 -3.10 -11.04 14.65
CA VAL A 69 -3.91 -12.12 15.22
C VAL A 69 -3.38 -12.42 16.62
N GLU A 70 -4.21 -12.26 17.62
CA GLU A 70 -3.92 -12.63 18.99
C GLU A 70 -4.47 -14.02 19.29
N VAL A 71 -3.63 -14.87 19.89
CA VAL A 71 -3.98 -16.25 20.26
C VAL A 71 -3.72 -16.43 21.76
N PRO A 72 -4.77 -16.48 22.60
CA PRO A 72 -4.65 -16.72 24.04
C PRO A 72 -3.87 -18.00 24.37
N MET A 73 -3.15 -18.01 25.49
CA MET A 73 -2.27 -19.14 25.87
C MET A 73 -3.01 -20.48 26.01
N ASP A 74 -4.25 -20.46 26.51
CA ASP A 74 -5.09 -21.65 26.61
C ASP A 74 -5.51 -22.16 25.22
N VAL A 75 -5.82 -21.25 24.30
CA VAL A 75 -6.13 -21.58 22.90
C VAL A 75 -4.89 -22.13 22.16
N GLN A 76 -3.68 -21.67 22.49
CA GLN A 76 -2.44 -22.17 21.89
C GLN A 76 -2.16 -23.64 22.22
N VAL A 77 -2.60 -24.11 23.40
CA VAL A 77 -2.39 -25.50 23.85
C VAL A 77 -3.61 -26.40 23.65
N GLU A 78 -4.74 -25.83 23.20
CA GLU A 78 -5.97 -26.57 22.90
C GLU A 78 -5.79 -27.41 21.63
N ALA A 79 -6.26 -28.66 21.67
CA ALA A 79 -6.28 -29.55 20.51
C ALA A 79 -7.72 -29.81 20.07
N ALA A 80 -7.99 -29.69 18.77
CA ALA A 80 -9.25 -30.09 18.18
C ALA A 80 -9.05 -30.60 16.75
N GLU A 81 -9.97 -31.46 16.31
CA GLU A 81 -10.12 -31.79 14.89
C GLU A 81 -10.64 -30.56 14.14
N VAL A 82 -9.83 -30.03 13.22
CA VAL A 82 -10.16 -28.82 12.47
C VAL A 82 -10.04 -29.03 10.97
N SER A 83 -10.90 -28.34 10.22
CA SER A 83 -10.77 -28.27 8.76
C SER A 83 -9.97 -27.03 8.37
N ILE A 84 -8.88 -27.23 7.65
CA ILE A 84 -8.05 -26.13 7.13
C ILE A 84 -8.59 -25.72 5.76
N HIS A 85 -8.87 -24.43 5.61
CA HIS A 85 -9.30 -23.88 4.31
C HIS A 85 -8.20 -24.08 3.27
N PRO A 86 -8.54 -24.48 2.03
CA PRO A 86 -7.58 -24.62 0.94
C PRO A 86 -6.84 -23.30 0.70
N LEU A 87 -5.54 -23.28 1.01
CA LEU A 87 -4.70 -22.07 0.98
C LEU A 87 -4.45 -21.55 -0.44
N ASP A 88 -4.60 -22.40 -1.44
CA ASP A 88 -4.54 -22.11 -2.87
C ASP A 88 -5.81 -21.42 -3.39
N LYS A 89 -6.96 -21.68 -2.78
CA LYS A 89 -8.26 -21.07 -3.12
C LYS A 89 -8.49 -19.76 -2.37
N ARG A 90 -7.43 -18.99 -2.12
CA ARG A 90 -7.60 -17.60 -1.71
C ARG A 90 -8.45 -16.92 -2.76
N LEU A 91 -9.48 -16.21 -2.30
CA LEU A 91 -10.21 -15.27 -3.13
C LEU A 91 -9.47 -13.94 -2.98
N PRO A 92 -8.55 -13.55 -3.89
CA PRO A 92 -8.24 -12.14 -4.03
C PRO A 92 -9.52 -11.48 -4.52
N ILE A 93 -10.37 -11.04 -3.60
CA ILE A 93 -11.58 -10.31 -3.95
C ILE A 93 -11.11 -8.95 -4.46
N GLY A 94 -11.13 -8.76 -5.78
CA GLY A 94 -11.01 -7.44 -6.37
C GLY A 94 -9.58 -6.98 -6.63
N VAL A 95 -8.90 -7.61 -7.58
CA VAL A 95 -8.02 -6.80 -8.45
C VAL A 95 -8.96 -5.83 -9.15
N ALA A 96 -8.91 -4.55 -8.76
CA ALA A 96 -9.67 -3.51 -9.42
C ALA A 96 -9.11 -3.34 -10.83
N TYR A 97 -9.94 -3.57 -11.84
CA TYR A 97 -9.59 -3.26 -13.21
C TYR A 97 -9.98 -1.80 -13.50
N PRO A 98 -9.10 -1.03 -14.18
CA PRO A 98 -9.44 0.32 -14.56
C PRO A 98 -10.65 0.32 -15.53
N ASP A 99 -11.52 1.31 -15.38
CA ASP A 99 -12.64 1.55 -16.29
C ASP A 99 -12.08 1.75 -17.72
N PRO A 100 -12.52 0.96 -18.72
CA PRO A 100 -12.08 1.13 -20.11
C PRO A 100 -12.22 2.56 -20.64
N SER A 101 -13.27 3.28 -20.24
CA SER A 101 -13.49 4.67 -20.65
C SER A 101 -12.45 5.64 -20.06
N ALA A 102 -12.01 5.38 -18.82
CA ALA A 102 -10.94 6.14 -18.18
C ALA A 102 -9.58 5.86 -18.84
N ILE A 103 -9.34 4.62 -19.27
CA ILE A 103 -8.15 4.27 -20.06
C ILE A 103 -8.15 5.02 -21.39
N GLU A 104 -9.27 5.03 -22.12
CA GLU A 104 -9.39 5.77 -23.37
C GLU A 104 -9.16 7.28 -23.18
N ALA A 105 -9.70 7.86 -22.11
CA ALA A 105 -9.48 9.27 -21.77
C ALA A 105 -8.00 9.56 -21.46
N ALA A 106 -7.35 8.69 -20.67
CA ALA A 106 -5.92 8.79 -20.36
C ALA A 106 -5.07 8.71 -21.64
N VAL A 107 -5.34 7.76 -22.53
CA VAL A 107 -4.62 7.62 -23.80
C VAL A 107 -4.78 8.86 -24.68
N LYS A 108 -6.01 9.42 -24.79
CA LYS A 108 -6.24 10.66 -25.54
C LYS A 108 -5.45 11.85 -24.97
N LEU A 109 -5.31 11.93 -23.65
CA LEU A 109 -4.47 12.95 -23.01
C LEU A 109 -2.98 12.75 -23.33
N LEU A 110 -2.51 11.50 -23.27
CA LEU A 110 -1.11 11.17 -23.53
C LEU A 110 -0.68 11.38 -24.98
N LEU A 111 -1.56 11.10 -25.94
CA LEU A 111 -1.27 11.32 -27.37
C LEU A 111 -1.08 12.80 -27.74
N ASN A 112 -1.56 13.73 -26.90
CA ASN A 112 -1.41 15.17 -27.11
C ASN A 112 -0.41 15.80 -26.12
N ALA A 113 0.30 14.99 -25.32
CA ALA A 113 1.25 15.49 -24.34
C ALA A 113 2.59 15.84 -25.02
N GLU A 114 3.10 17.03 -24.75
CA GLU A 114 4.40 17.50 -25.22
C GLU A 114 5.52 17.22 -24.20
N ARG A 115 5.20 17.23 -22.90
CA ARG A 115 6.17 17.04 -21.80
C ARG A 115 5.61 16.07 -20.74
N PRO A 116 5.29 14.81 -21.12
CA PRO A 116 4.76 13.85 -20.17
C PRO A 116 5.82 13.44 -19.14
N VAL A 117 5.41 13.37 -17.88
CA VAL A 117 6.24 12.86 -16.78
C VAL A 117 5.52 11.73 -16.06
N ILE A 118 6.17 10.59 -15.89
CA ILE A 118 5.71 9.51 -15.02
C ILE A 118 6.27 9.75 -13.62
N VAL A 119 5.40 9.65 -12.61
CA VAL A 119 5.79 9.68 -11.20
C VAL A 119 5.47 8.33 -10.59
N ALA A 120 6.52 7.57 -10.26
CA ALA A 120 6.39 6.22 -9.72
C ALA A 120 6.36 6.22 -8.19
N GLY A 121 5.36 5.54 -7.64
CA GLY A 121 5.11 5.40 -6.22
C GLY A 121 5.38 4.01 -5.70
N GLY A 122 5.25 3.81 -4.39
CA GLY A 122 5.41 2.49 -3.77
C GLY A 122 4.38 1.45 -4.24
N GLY A 123 3.25 1.88 -4.79
CA GLY A 123 2.30 0.97 -5.44
C GLY A 123 2.87 0.31 -6.69
N ALA A 124 3.72 0.99 -7.47
CA ALA A 124 4.39 0.40 -8.63
C ALA A 124 5.35 -0.73 -8.21
N ILE A 125 6.09 -0.54 -7.12
CA ILE A 125 6.96 -1.56 -6.52
C ILE A 125 6.13 -2.75 -6.02
N THR A 126 5.07 -2.46 -5.26
CA THR A 126 4.20 -3.48 -4.66
C THR A 126 3.51 -4.33 -5.73
N ALA A 127 3.20 -3.74 -6.88
CA ALA A 127 2.62 -4.43 -8.03
C ALA A 127 3.67 -5.11 -8.94
N ASN A 128 4.96 -5.01 -8.62
CA ASN A 128 6.07 -5.50 -9.45
C ASN A 128 6.02 -4.97 -10.90
N ALA A 129 5.62 -3.71 -11.08
CA ALA A 129 5.30 -3.11 -12.38
C ALA A 129 6.48 -2.34 -13.02
N SER A 130 7.72 -2.54 -12.55
CA SER A 130 8.88 -1.77 -13.01
C SER A 130 9.16 -1.95 -14.52
N ASN A 131 8.94 -3.16 -15.05
CA ASN A 131 9.17 -3.46 -16.47
C ASN A 131 8.12 -2.76 -17.35
N GLU A 132 6.85 -2.84 -16.96
CA GLU A 132 5.73 -2.19 -17.64
C GLU A 132 5.86 -0.67 -17.60
N LEU A 133 6.27 -0.12 -16.45
CA LEU A 133 6.52 1.30 -16.27
C LEU A 133 7.66 1.79 -17.17
N THR A 134 8.78 1.05 -17.21
CA THR A 134 9.92 1.38 -18.08
C THR A 134 9.51 1.36 -19.55
N ARG A 135 8.80 0.30 -19.98
CA ARG A 135 8.30 0.18 -21.36
C ARG A 135 7.32 1.30 -21.73
N LEU A 136 6.48 1.75 -20.80
CA LEU A 136 5.59 2.89 -21.00
C LEU A 136 6.39 4.18 -21.14
N ALA A 137 7.39 4.40 -20.29
CA ALA A 137 8.27 5.57 -20.35
C ALA A 137 8.98 5.67 -21.70
N GLU A 138 9.62 4.58 -22.15
CA GLU A 138 10.31 4.49 -23.44
C GLU A 138 9.38 4.77 -24.62
N ARG A 139 8.15 4.23 -24.59
CA ARG A 139 7.17 4.45 -25.67
C ARG A 139 6.67 5.88 -25.76
N LEU A 140 6.55 6.56 -24.62
CA LEU A 140 6.08 7.94 -24.56
C LEU A 140 7.22 8.95 -24.73
N GLY A 141 8.49 8.51 -24.59
CA GLY A 141 9.61 9.42 -24.35
C GLY A 141 9.43 10.23 -23.05
N ALA A 142 8.70 9.68 -22.07
CA ALA A 142 8.34 10.37 -20.85
C ALA A 142 9.47 10.28 -19.82
N ALA A 143 9.83 11.42 -19.21
CA ALA A 143 10.74 11.41 -18.09
C ALA A 143 10.10 10.70 -16.89
N VAL A 144 10.91 10.01 -16.09
CA VAL A 144 10.46 9.24 -14.93
C VAL A 144 11.06 9.83 -13.65
N SER A 145 10.19 10.36 -12.81
CA SER A 145 10.51 10.73 -11.44
C SER A 145 9.96 9.67 -10.48
N ILE A 146 10.56 9.57 -9.30
CA ILE A 146 10.11 8.66 -8.24
C ILE A 146 9.67 9.44 -6.99
N THR A 147 8.74 8.87 -6.23
CA THR A 147 8.65 9.18 -4.79
C THR A 147 9.68 8.33 -4.04
N TRP A 148 9.99 8.66 -2.79
CA TRP A 148 10.89 7.83 -1.97
C TRP A 148 10.43 6.37 -1.83
N ASN A 149 9.12 6.14 -1.74
CA ASN A 149 8.56 4.79 -1.69
C ASN A 149 8.58 4.09 -3.05
N GLY A 150 8.69 4.83 -4.16
CA GLY A 150 8.85 4.30 -5.51
C GLY A 150 10.31 4.14 -5.94
N LYS A 151 11.28 4.32 -5.04
CA LYS A 151 12.69 4.11 -5.35
C LYS A 151 12.93 2.68 -5.86
N GLY A 152 13.61 2.57 -7.01
CA GLY A 152 13.81 1.31 -7.72
C GLY A 152 12.69 0.92 -8.70
N ALA A 153 11.67 1.76 -8.92
CA ALA A 153 10.60 1.48 -9.90
C ALA A 153 11.09 1.58 -11.36
N ILE A 154 12.24 2.23 -11.58
CA ILE A 154 13.02 2.25 -12.81
C ILE A 154 14.50 2.18 -12.39
N SER A 155 15.38 1.70 -13.28
CA SER A 155 16.82 1.77 -13.04
C SER A 155 17.25 3.24 -12.89
N GLU A 156 18.03 3.56 -11.85
CA GLU A 156 18.52 4.92 -11.62
C GLU A 156 19.61 5.34 -12.63
N ASP A 157 20.16 4.38 -13.38
CA ASP A 157 21.07 4.62 -14.50
C ASP A 157 20.33 4.80 -15.84
N HIS A 158 18.99 4.66 -15.85
CA HIS A 158 18.20 4.78 -17.08
C HIS A 158 18.15 6.23 -17.57
N GLU A 159 18.26 6.46 -18.88
CA GLU A 159 18.34 7.80 -19.48
C GLU A 159 17.11 8.68 -19.19
N LEU A 160 15.93 8.06 -19.04
CA LEU A 160 14.67 8.75 -18.70
C LEU A 160 14.53 9.05 -17.19
N PHE A 161 15.42 8.56 -16.32
CA PHE A 161 15.33 8.81 -14.89
C PHE A 161 15.81 10.22 -14.54
N ILE A 162 14.95 10.99 -13.84
CA ILE A 162 15.23 12.39 -13.51
C ILE A 162 15.33 12.66 -12.01
N GLY A 163 15.40 11.62 -11.18
CA GLY A 163 15.52 11.72 -9.74
C GLY A 163 14.20 11.65 -8.98
N ALA A 164 14.22 12.05 -7.71
CA ALA A 164 13.04 12.03 -6.84
C ALA A 164 12.26 13.36 -6.92
N VAL A 165 10.93 13.29 -6.76
CA VAL A 165 10.02 14.44 -6.63
C VAL A 165 9.58 14.60 -5.17
N GLY A 166 9.31 15.85 -4.77
CA GLY A 166 8.77 16.22 -3.47
C GLY A 166 9.66 17.18 -2.69
N GLN A 167 9.31 17.44 -1.44
CA GLN A 167 9.97 18.44 -0.58
C GLN A 167 11.46 18.13 -0.40
N THR A 168 11.79 16.84 -0.29
CA THR A 168 13.16 16.33 -0.22
C THR A 168 13.62 15.69 -1.52
N GLY A 169 12.87 15.91 -2.60
CA GLY A 169 13.24 15.47 -3.94
C GLY A 169 14.46 16.21 -4.49
N THR A 170 14.90 15.76 -5.65
CA THR A 170 16.01 16.37 -6.39
C THR A 170 15.57 17.65 -7.08
N THR A 171 16.51 18.58 -7.28
CA THR A 171 16.21 19.84 -7.99
C THR A 171 15.75 19.59 -9.43
N CYS A 172 16.35 18.64 -10.15
CA CYS A 172 15.92 18.27 -11.50
C CYS A 172 14.55 17.58 -11.50
N GLY A 173 14.33 16.58 -10.62
CA GLY A 173 13.05 15.88 -10.50
C GLY A 173 11.89 16.83 -10.24
N ASN A 174 12.05 17.75 -9.28
CA ASN A 174 11.04 18.77 -8.99
C ASN A 174 10.81 19.73 -10.17
N LYS A 175 11.86 20.31 -10.73
CA LYS A 175 11.72 21.30 -11.83
C LYS A 175 11.07 20.70 -13.08
N ILE A 176 11.51 19.51 -13.49
CA ILE A 176 10.97 18.85 -14.68
C ILE A 176 9.52 18.42 -14.43
N THR A 177 9.22 17.79 -13.28
CA THR A 177 7.85 17.39 -12.93
C THR A 177 6.90 18.58 -12.80
N ALA A 178 7.35 19.70 -12.23
CA ALA A 178 6.55 20.92 -12.14
C ALA A 178 6.29 21.59 -13.50
N SER A 179 7.10 21.30 -14.52
CA SER A 179 6.95 21.82 -15.90
C SER A 179 6.15 20.90 -16.84
N ALA A 180 5.77 19.71 -16.35
CA ALA A 180 5.02 18.71 -17.10
C ALA A 180 3.62 19.25 -17.47
N ASP A 181 3.20 18.98 -18.71
CA ASP A 181 1.84 19.24 -19.15
C ASP A 181 0.89 18.09 -18.80
N VAL A 182 1.41 16.86 -18.70
CA VAL A 182 0.70 15.68 -18.19
C VAL A 182 1.60 14.93 -17.20
N VAL A 183 1.10 14.72 -15.98
CA VAL A 183 1.72 13.87 -14.96
C VAL A 183 0.96 12.55 -14.87
N ILE A 184 1.67 11.43 -15.00
CA ILE A 184 1.15 10.08 -14.86
C ILE A 184 1.63 9.54 -13.51
N SER A 185 0.76 9.62 -12.50
CA SER A 185 1.02 9.05 -11.19
C SER A 185 0.71 7.55 -11.19
N VAL A 186 1.73 6.72 -10.93
CA VAL A 186 1.59 5.26 -10.86
C VAL A 186 1.84 4.78 -9.44
N GLY A 187 0.78 4.39 -8.73
CA GLY A 187 0.86 3.87 -7.37
C GLY A 187 1.37 4.88 -6.34
N CYS A 188 1.17 6.19 -6.57
CA CYS A 188 1.58 7.25 -5.65
C CYS A 188 0.44 7.67 -4.72
N ARG A 189 0.83 8.02 -3.49
CA ARG A 189 0.06 8.93 -2.64
C ARG A 189 0.74 10.29 -2.67
N PHE A 190 -0.05 11.34 -2.91
CA PHE A 190 0.41 12.73 -2.80
C PHE A 190 0.45 13.13 -1.32
N THR A 191 1.39 12.56 -0.58
CA THR A 191 1.69 12.99 0.79
C THR A 191 2.37 14.35 0.76
N ASP A 192 2.39 15.04 1.91
CA ASP A 192 3.07 16.33 2.06
C ASP A 192 4.53 16.29 1.56
N TRP A 193 5.21 15.17 1.81
CA TRP A 193 6.57 14.90 1.35
C TRP A 193 6.69 14.81 -0.17
N SER A 194 5.73 14.19 -0.86
CA SER A 194 5.79 14.01 -2.31
C SER A 194 5.26 15.25 -3.05
N ALA A 195 4.29 15.95 -2.46
CA ALA A 195 3.60 17.09 -3.06
C ALA A 195 4.17 18.46 -2.65
N SER A 196 5.16 18.51 -1.75
CA SER A 196 5.72 19.75 -1.21
C SER A 196 4.66 20.68 -0.63
N SER A 197 3.82 20.16 0.26
CA SER A 197 2.66 20.89 0.81
C SER A 197 1.73 21.49 -0.25
N TYR A 198 1.67 20.86 -1.43
CA TYR A 198 0.91 21.33 -2.59
C TYR A 198 1.30 22.76 -3.03
N ALA A 199 2.52 23.19 -2.70
CA ALA A 199 3.05 24.48 -3.10
C ALA A 199 3.17 24.53 -4.63
N LYS A 200 2.46 25.49 -5.23
CA LYS A 200 2.36 25.62 -6.70
C LYS A 200 3.74 25.83 -7.32
N GLY A 201 4.06 25.04 -8.34
CA GLY A 201 5.32 25.18 -9.08
C GLY A 201 6.55 24.63 -8.37
N VAL A 202 6.40 24.00 -7.21
CA VAL A 202 7.53 23.37 -6.49
C VAL A 202 7.77 21.96 -7.01
N SER A 203 6.80 21.07 -6.82
CA SER A 203 6.88 19.67 -7.28
C SER A 203 5.91 19.38 -8.42
N PHE A 204 4.74 20.03 -8.40
CA PHE A 204 3.67 19.85 -9.36
C PHE A 204 3.03 21.19 -9.71
N SER A 205 2.54 21.31 -10.95
CA SER A 205 1.76 22.46 -11.44
C SER A 205 0.47 21.98 -12.09
N ILE A 206 -0.47 21.49 -11.28
CA ILE A 206 -1.73 20.89 -11.73
C ILE A 206 -2.87 21.64 -11.03
N PRO A 207 -3.56 22.60 -11.67
CA PRO A 207 -3.36 23.17 -13.02
C PRO A 207 -2.11 24.07 -13.16
N PRO A 208 -1.62 24.40 -14.39
CA PRO A 208 -2.25 24.15 -15.70
C PRO A 208 -2.01 22.75 -16.30
N GLY A 209 -1.08 21.97 -15.76
CA GLY A 209 -0.86 20.59 -16.16
C GLY A 209 -2.07 19.70 -15.81
N LYS A 210 -2.07 18.49 -16.37
CA LYS A 210 -3.10 17.48 -16.16
C LYS A 210 -2.54 16.31 -15.35
N LEU A 211 -3.41 15.63 -14.59
CA LEU A 211 -3.06 14.45 -13.81
C LEU A 211 -3.81 13.22 -14.33
N ILE A 212 -3.08 12.16 -14.60
CA ILE A 212 -3.59 10.80 -14.72
C ILE A 212 -3.12 10.06 -13.47
N HIS A 213 -4.04 9.59 -12.62
CA HIS A 213 -3.71 8.90 -11.38
C HIS A 213 -4.17 7.44 -11.43
N ILE A 214 -3.18 6.54 -11.42
CA ILE A 214 -3.36 5.08 -11.42
C ILE A 214 -3.04 4.59 -10.00
N ASP A 215 -4.05 4.16 -9.26
CA ASP A 215 -3.92 3.54 -7.92
C ASP A 215 -5.05 2.51 -7.70
N LEU A 216 -4.87 1.62 -6.72
CA LEU A 216 -5.83 0.56 -6.33
C LEU A 216 -6.86 1.04 -5.29
#